data_AF-A0A1C7D7W8-F1
#
_entry.id   AF-A0A1C7D7W8-F1
#
_cell.length_a   1.000
_cell.length_b   1.000
_cell.length_c   1.000
_cell.angle_alpha   90.00
_cell.angle_beta   90.00
_cell.angle_gamma   90.00
#
_symmetry.space_group_name_H-M   'P 1'
#
loop_
_entity.id
_entity.type
_entity.pdbx_description
1 polymer ?
#
loop_
_entity_poly.entity_id
_entity_poly.type
_entity_poly.pdbx_seq_one_letter_code
_entity_poly.pdbx_strand_id
1 'polypeptide(L)'
;MTKLPFLAAAAIAAASLTFSAPASAETEIYKASDTFSVMRTEEDRTCGMIQLWETDQFGKQTLMLYDDADQENGDLVMLFVTNADTLPEGRGRADLAMDFVTSDSSDGSGSWGTRSFGTMSADDGRHRVMIMLQGEDRRRLRSDMASYEAVGFHHGETLLAAFPLNGAKEGIAALEECLASFD
;
A
#
# COMPACT_ATOMS: atom_id res chain seq x y z
N MET A 1 -25.44 57.40 -50.33
CA MET A 1 -25.04 56.47 -49.24
C MET A 1 -24.10 55.44 -49.83
N THR A 2 -22.85 55.83 -50.07
CA THR A 2 -21.61 55.53 -49.29
C THR A 2 -21.08 54.11 -49.50
N LYS A 3 -19.94 54.10 -50.21
CA LYS A 3 -18.99 53.00 -50.45
C LYS A 3 -18.39 52.48 -49.14
N LEU A 4 -17.88 51.23 -49.13
CA LEU A 4 -16.50 50.89 -48.71
C LEU A 4 -16.22 49.36 -48.81
N PRO A 5 -15.08 48.96 -49.43
CA PRO A 5 -14.52 47.61 -49.41
C PRO A 5 -13.24 47.55 -48.56
N PHE A 6 -13.10 46.63 -47.62
CA PHE A 6 -11.88 46.36 -46.81
C PHE A 6 -12.17 45.02 -46.08
N LEU A 7 -11.30 44.02 -45.88
CA LEU A 7 -9.85 43.88 -45.88
C LEU A 7 -9.48 42.41 -46.05
N ALA A 8 -8.34 42.18 -46.71
CA ALA A 8 -7.55 40.98 -46.51
C ALA A 8 -7.04 40.94 -45.06
N ALA A 9 -7.10 39.76 -44.43
CA ALA A 9 -6.37 39.47 -43.21
C ALA A 9 -5.62 38.14 -43.40
N ALA A 10 -4.29 38.25 -43.30
CA ALA A 10 -3.33 37.19 -43.47
C ALA A 10 -3.56 36.03 -42.49
N ALA A 11 -3.60 34.81 -43.00
CA ALA A 11 -3.52 33.61 -42.18
C ALA A 11 -2.07 33.46 -41.69
N ILE A 12 -1.85 33.79 -40.42
CA ILE A 12 -0.61 33.50 -39.70
C ILE A 12 -0.59 31.98 -39.48
N ALA A 13 0.27 31.28 -40.22
CA ALA A 13 0.58 29.88 -39.95
C ALA A 13 1.44 29.82 -38.67
N ALA A 14 0.77 29.67 -37.52
CA ALA A 14 1.44 29.30 -36.28
C ALA A 14 1.82 27.81 -36.39
N ALA A 15 3.09 27.54 -36.69
CA ALA A 15 3.67 26.21 -36.55
C ALA A 15 3.62 25.84 -35.06
N SER A 16 2.63 25.06 -34.67
CA SER A 16 2.58 24.42 -33.37
C SER A 16 3.71 23.40 -33.31
N LEU A 17 4.83 23.78 -32.69
CA LEU A 17 5.78 22.83 -32.14
C LEU A 17 5.03 22.04 -31.07
N THR A 18 4.47 20.89 -31.44
CA THR A 18 4.00 19.90 -30.48
C THR A 18 5.24 19.38 -29.76
N PHE A 19 5.57 20.01 -28.63
CA PHE A 19 6.40 19.37 -27.63
C PHE A 19 5.62 18.14 -27.20
N SER A 20 6.02 16.96 -27.70
CA SER A 20 5.62 15.70 -27.09
C SER A 20 6.15 15.75 -25.66
N ALA A 21 5.27 16.11 -24.73
CA ALA A 21 5.56 15.88 -23.32
C ALA A 21 5.87 14.39 -23.17
N PRO A 22 6.98 14.01 -22.54
CA PRO A 22 7.26 12.61 -22.28
C PRO A 22 6.06 12.08 -21.50
N ALA A 23 5.42 11.05 -22.03
CA ALA A 23 4.46 10.27 -21.27
C ALA A 23 5.18 9.84 -19.99
N SER A 24 4.69 10.36 -18.87
CA SER A 24 5.27 10.18 -17.55
C SER A 24 5.55 8.70 -17.31
N ALA A 25 6.77 8.37 -16.89
CA ALA A 25 7.18 7.06 -16.40
C ALA A 25 6.57 6.75 -15.02
N GLU A 26 5.32 7.17 -14.81
CA GLU A 26 4.54 7.04 -13.58
C GLU A 26 3.36 6.10 -13.82
N THR A 27 3.52 4.95 -14.50
CA THR A 27 2.36 4.06 -14.69
C THR A 27 2.68 2.59 -14.97
N GLU A 28 3.73 2.02 -14.39
CA GLU A 28 3.86 0.54 -14.34
C GLU A 28 3.83 -0.06 -12.94
N ILE A 29 4.16 0.71 -11.89
CA ILE A 29 4.17 0.20 -10.50
C ILE A 29 2.75 0.12 -9.90
N TYR A 30 1.74 0.74 -10.53
CA TYR A 30 0.41 0.94 -9.93
C TYR A 30 -0.74 0.17 -10.60
N LYS A 31 -0.46 -0.87 -11.40
CA LYS A 31 -1.51 -1.83 -11.76
C LYS A 31 -1.83 -2.64 -10.52
N ALA A 32 -3.11 -2.75 -10.16
CA ALA A 32 -3.53 -3.62 -9.07
C ALA A 32 -2.99 -5.05 -9.35
N SER A 33 -2.28 -5.60 -8.37
CA SER A 33 -1.63 -6.90 -8.41
C SER A 33 -2.03 -7.64 -7.15
N ASP A 34 -2.56 -8.85 -7.32
CA ASP A 34 -2.89 -9.74 -6.22
C ASP A 34 -1.65 -10.41 -5.59
N THR A 35 -0.46 -10.19 -6.16
CA THR A 35 0.82 -10.66 -5.62
C THR A 35 1.69 -9.52 -5.12
N PHE A 36 2.62 -9.85 -4.22
CA PHE A 36 3.55 -8.90 -3.63
C PHE A 36 4.74 -8.60 -4.55
N SER A 37 5.10 -7.33 -4.67
CA SER A 37 6.35 -6.87 -5.28
C SER A 37 7.32 -6.41 -4.20
N VAL A 38 8.61 -6.72 -4.35
CA VAL A 38 9.65 -6.26 -3.42
C VAL A 38 10.39 -5.06 -3.99
N MET A 39 10.64 -4.07 -3.13
CA MET A 39 11.40 -2.85 -3.42
C MET A 39 12.56 -2.71 -2.42
N ARG A 40 13.63 -2.07 -2.86
CA ARG A 40 14.84 -1.83 -2.07
C ARG A 40 15.13 -0.33 -2.03
N THR A 41 15.47 0.18 -0.85
CA THR A 41 15.91 1.55 -0.64
C THR A 41 17.33 1.55 -0.10
N GLU A 42 18.30 1.97 -0.91
CA GLU A 42 19.72 1.93 -0.55
C GLU A 42 20.07 2.93 0.57
N GLU A 43 19.49 4.13 0.52
CA GLU A 43 19.80 5.22 1.47
C GLU A 43 19.41 4.85 2.91
N ASP A 44 18.23 4.27 3.07
CA ASP A 44 17.69 3.87 4.37
C ASP A 44 18.07 2.43 4.76
N ARG A 45 18.76 1.68 3.89
CA ARG A 45 19.03 0.24 4.04
C ARG A 45 17.78 -0.56 4.40
N THR A 46 16.67 -0.26 3.73
CA THR A 46 15.39 -0.92 3.94
C THR A 46 14.97 -1.71 2.72
N CYS A 47 14.22 -2.77 2.94
CA CYS A 47 13.46 -3.46 1.91
C CYS A 47 11.98 -3.37 2.25
N GLY A 48 11.14 -3.31 1.22
CA GLY A 48 9.70 -3.33 1.39
C GLY A 48 9.04 -4.31 0.45
N MET A 49 7.92 -4.91 0.88
CA MET A 49 7.02 -5.64 0.00
C MET A 49 5.66 -4.95 -0.03
N ILE A 50 5.11 -4.79 -1.22
CA ILE A 50 3.85 -4.08 -1.48
C ILE A 50 2.88 -4.96 -2.26
N GLN A 51 1.62 -4.92 -1.87
CA GLN A 51 0.50 -5.46 -2.63
C GLN A 51 -0.53 -4.35 -2.85
N LEU A 52 -1.03 -4.26 -4.08
CA LEU A 52 -2.06 -3.31 -4.47
C LEU A 52 -3.31 -4.10 -4.86
N TRP A 53 -4.34 -4.04 -4.04
CA TRP A 53 -5.56 -4.81 -4.27
C TRP A 53 -6.75 -3.88 -4.55
N GLU A 54 -7.72 -4.33 -5.34
CA GLU A 54 -8.94 -3.58 -5.59
C GLU A 54 -10.14 -4.50 -5.43
N THR A 55 -11.13 -4.06 -4.64
CA THR A 55 -12.38 -4.80 -4.39
C THR A 55 -13.57 -3.90 -4.59
N ASP A 56 -14.72 -4.50 -4.91
CA ASP A 56 -15.99 -3.77 -4.98
C ASP A 56 -16.38 -3.17 -3.62
N GLN A 57 -16.00 -3.83 -2.52
CA GLN A 57 -16.38 -3.42 -1.17
C GLN A 57 -15.52 -2.27 -0.61
N PHE A 58 -14.21 -2.28 -0.87
CA PHE A 58 -13.26 -1.33 -0.25
C PHE A 58 -12.53 -0.45 -1.27
N GLY A 59 -12.81 -0.62 -2.57
CA GLY A 59 -12.09 0.04 -3.65
C GLY A 59 -10.62 -0.37 -3.68
N LYS A 60 -9.77 0.55 -4.14
CA LYS A 60 -8.31 0.33 -4.18
C LYS A 60 -7.72 0.43 -2.78
N GLN A 61 -7.04 -0.63 -2.36
CA GLN A 61 -6.34 -0.78 -1.10
C GLN A 61 -4.86 -1.07 -1.34
N THR A 62 -4.05 -0.88 -0.32
CA THR A 62 -2.62 -1.21 -0.39
C THR A 62 -2.18 -1.77 0.95
N LEU A 63 -1.39 -2.86 0.91
CA LEU A 63 -0.70 -3.40 2.07
C LEU A 63 0.79 -3.36 1.78
N MET A 64 1.56 -2.85 2.73
CA MET A 64 3.01 -2.73 2.66
C MET A 64 3.63 -3.24 3.94
N LEU A 65 4.74 -3.97 3.82
CA LEU A 65 5.71 -4.16 4.89
C LEU A 65 6.98 -3.43 4.48
N TYR A 66 7.54 -2.62 5.36
CA TYR A 66 8.89 -2.07 5.26
C TYR A 66 9.72 -2.60 6.40
N ASP A 67 10.96 -2.95 6.12
CA ASP A 67 11.79 -3.68 7.04
C ASP A 67 13.23 -3.19 6.93
N ASP A 68 13.85 -2.98 8.09
CA ASP A 68 15.23 -2.51 8.21
C ASP A 68 16.22 -3.69 8.14
N ALA A 69 17.35 -3.48 7.47
CA ALA A 69 18.45 -4.43 7.42
C ALA A 69 19.05 -4.75 8.79
N ASP A 70 18.92 -3.87 9.80
CA ASP A 70 19.32 -4.17 11.17
C ASP A 70 18.42 -5.29 11.75
N GLN A 71 18.91 -6.53 11.75
CA GLN A 71 18.15 -7.67 12.25
C GLN A 71 18.03 -7.69 13.79
N GLU A 72 18.91 -6.97 14.50
CA GLU A 72 18.94 -6.99 15.97
C GLU A 72 18.07 -5.90 16.58
N ASN A 73 18.10 -4.69 16.01
CA ASN A 73 17.36 -3.52 16.52
C ASN A 73 16.42 -2.87 15.49
N GLY A 74 16.35 -3.39 14.26
CA GLY A 74 15.56 -2.80 13.20
C GLY A 74 14.06 -3.02 13.36
N ASP A 75 13.32 -2.04 12.84
CA ASP A 75 11.87 -2.02 12.84
C ASP A 75 11.29 -2.73 11.61
N LEU A 76 10.15 -3.40 11.80
CA LEU A 76 9.22 -3.69 10.72
C LEU A 76 8.04 -2.73 10.84
N VAL A 77 7.73 -2.02 9.76
CA VAL A 77 6.54 -1.19 9.64
C VAL A 77 5.56 -1.87 8.70
N MET A 78 4.40 -2.25 9.23
CA MET A 78 3.26 -2.62 8.39
C MET A 78 2.38 -1.40 8.19
N LEU A 79 2.09 -1.08 6.93
CA LEU A 79 1.21 0.02 6.54
C LEU A 79 0.13 -0.53 5.62
N PHE A 80 -1.13 -0.16 5.88
CA PHE A 80 -2.19 -0.33 4.90
C PHE A 80 -2.94 0.97 4.62
N VAL A 81 -3.46 1.07 3.40
CA VAL A 81 -4.28 2.18 2.94
C VAL A 81 -5.69 1.66 2.65
N THR A 82 -6.69 2.31 3.24
CA THR A 82 -8.10 1.95 3.09
C THR A 82 -8.95 3.19 2.77
N ASN A 83 -10.07 2.97 2.07
CA ASN A 83 -11.09 3.98 1.80
C ASN A 83 -12.28 3.87 2.77
N ALA A 84 -12.11 3.19 3.91
CA ALA A 84 -13.16 3.06 4.91
C ALA A 84 -13.70 4.44 5.29
N ASP A 85 -15.01 4.66 5.16
CA ASP A 85 -15.66 5.97 5.34
C ASP A 85 -15.37 6.62 6.70
N THR A 86 -15.11 5.80 7.71
CA THR A 86 -14.69 6.25 9.03
C THR A 86 -13.63 5.30 9.59
N LEU A 87 -12.50 5.86 10.00
CA LEU A 87 -11.68 5.24 11.03
C LEU A 87 -12.21 5.65 12.41
N PRO A 88 -12.08 4.78 13.43
CA PRO A 88 -12.38 5.19 14.81
C PRO A 88 -11.65 6.48 15.18
N GLU A 89 -12.40 7.41 15.77
CA GLU A 89 -11.85 8.71 16.18
C GLU A 89 -10.79 8.53 17.26
N GLY A 90 -9.60 9.08 17.01
CA GLY A 90 -8.49 9.08 17.95
C GLY A 90 -7.47 10.14 17.58
N ARG A 91 -6.57 10.47 18.51
CA ARG A 91 -5.48 11.45 18.32
C ARG A 91 -4.40 10.91 17.37
N GLY A 92 -4.75 10.63 16.12
CA GLY A 92 -3.88 9.98 15.13
C GLY A 92 -3.58 8.51 15.44
N ARG A 93 -4.48 7.83 16.17
CA ARG A 93 -4.38 6.41 16.51
C ARG A 93 -5.74 5.72 16.48
N ALA A 94 -5.74 4.42 16.22
CA ALA A 94 -6.91 3.55 16.23
C ALA A 94 -6.58 2.20 16.86
N ASP A 95 -7.47 1.67 17.70
CA ASP A 95 -7.34 0.32 18.25
C ASP A 95 -8.06 -0.66 17.32
N LEU A 96 -7.28 -1.49 16.61
CA LEU A 96 -7.77 -2.41 15.60
C LEU A 96 -7.41 -3.85 15.97
N ALA A 97 -8.33 -4.79 15.72
CA ALA A 97 -8.00 -6.21 15.71
C ALA A 97 -7.39 -6.60 14.35
N MET A 98 -6.41 -7.50 14.40
CA MET A 98 -5.79 -8.08 13.21
C MET A 98 -5.93 -9.60 13.27
N ASP A 99 -6.59 -10.15 12.26
CA ASP A 99 -6.95 -11.56 12.20
C ASP A 99 -6.49 -12.16 10.87
N PHE A 100 -5.82 -13.29 10.95
CA PHE A 100 -5.36 -14.09 9.83
C PHE A 100 -6.28 -15.29 9.63
N VAL A 101 -6.57 -15.63 8.38
CA VAL A 101 -7.55 -16.66 8.02
C VAL A 101 -6.93 -17.70 7.08
N THR A 102 -7.26 -18.98 7.29
CA THR A 102 -7.03 -20.07 6.33
C THR A 102 -8.36 -20.76 6.00
N SER A 103 -8.49 -21.30 4.78
CA SER A 103 -9.69 -22.02 4.32
C SER A 103 -9.85 -23.39 4.98
N ASP A 104 -8.75 -23.98 5.48
CA ASP A 104 -8.75 -25.31 6.08
C ASP A 104 -8.85 -25.26 7.62
N SER A 105 -10.03 -25.63 8.12
CA SER A 105 -10.31 -26.28 9.41
C SER A 105 -10.61 -25.42 10.66
N SER A 106 -11.32 -26.11 11.56
CA SER A 106 -11.93 -25.72 12.84
C SER A 106 -11.02 -25.08 13.90
N ASP A 107 -9.73 -24.90 13.62
CA ASP A 107 -8.74 -24.23 14.48
C ASP A 107 -8.01 -23.07 13.73
N GLY A 108 -8.44 -22.72 12.51
CA GLY A 108 -7.65 -22.03 11.48
C GLY A 108 -7.74 -20.51 11.39
N SER A 109 -7.80 -19.79 12.52
CA SER A 109 -7.63 -18.33 12.52
C SER A 109 -6.52 -17.90 13.47
N GLY A 110 -5.50 -17.23 12.95
CA GLY A 110 -4.45 -16.61 13.76
C GLY A 110 -4.88 -15.22 14.18
N SER A 111 -5.24 -15.01 15.45
CA SER A 111 -5.56 -13.65 15.94
C SER A 111 -4.36 -13.03 16.64
N TRP A 112 -4.10 -11.77 16.32
CA TRP A 112 -3.20 -10.91 17.09
C TRP A 112 -3.95 -10.11 18.15
N GLY A 113 -5.28 -10.21 18.18
CA GLY A 113 -6.16 -9.41 19.01
C GLY A 113 -6.05 -7.92 18.68
N THR A 114 -6.56 -7.09 19.59
CA THR A 114 -6.53 -5.64 19.43
C THR A 114 -5.13 -5.07 19.67
N ARG A 115 -4.70 -4.18 18.77
CA ARG A 115 -3.45 -3.43 18.82
C ARG A 115 -3.70 -1.97 18.45
N SER A 116 -2.84 -1.08 18.94
CA SER A 116 -2.96 0.35 18.68
C SER A 116 -2.14 0.75 17.47
N PHE A 117 -2.81 1.12 16.38
CA PHE A 117 -2.22 1.57 15.13
C PHE A 117 -2.14 3.10 15.10
N GLY A 118 -1.09 3.64 14.47
CA GLY A 118 -1.07 5.04 14.04
C GLY A 118 -1.98 5.24 12.83
N THR A 119 -2.67 6.38 12.76
CA THR A 119 -3.60 6.69 11.69
C THR A 119 -3.39 8.11 11.16
N MET A 120 -3.55 8.27 9.85
CA MET A 120 -3.50 9.55 9.17
C MET A 120 -4.50 9.56 8.02
N SER A 121 -5.39 10.56 8.01
CA SER A 121 -6.26 10.82 6.86
C SER A 121 -5.47 11.64 5.83
N ALA A 122 -5.54 11.22 4.57
CA ALA A 122 -5.03 11.98 3.44
C ALA A 122 -6.16 12.85 2.85
N ASP A 123 -5.78 13.95 2.21
CA ASP A 123 -6.71 14.91 1.61
C ASP A 123 -7.57 14.31 0.47
N ASP A 124 -7.17 13.15 -0.04
CA ASP A 124 -7.89 12.38 -1.07
C ASP A 124 -8.97 11.45 -0.50
N GLY A 125 -9.27 11.56 0.80
CA GLY A 125 -10.27 10.75 1.48
C GLY A 125 -9.79 9.35 1.86
N ARG A 126 -8.53 9.01 1.62
CA ARG A 126 -7.95 7.73 2.01
C ARG A 126 -7.34 7.79 3.40
N HIS A 127 -7.42 6.68 4.11
CA HIS A 127 -6.78 6.55 5.40
C HIS A 127 -5.54 5.68 5.32
N ARG A 128 -4.45 6.15 5.91
CA ARG A 128 -3.21 5.40 6.11
C ARG A 128 -3.16 4.93 7.54
N VAL A 129 -2.97 3.63 7.73
CA VAL A 129 -2.93 2.97 9.02
C VAL A 129 -1.61 2.22 9.13
N MET A 130 -0.92 2.36 10.25
CA MET A 130 0.40 1.76 10.44
C MET A 130 0.63 1.21 11.83
N ILE A 131 1.45 0.16 11.91
CA ILE A 131 2.01 -0.37 13.15
C ILE A 131 3.49 -0.64 12.94
N MET A 132 4.28 -0.38 13.98
CA MET A 132 5.70 -0.68 14.03
C MET A 132 5.90 -1.85 14.98
N LEU A 133 6.63 -2.86 14.54
CA LEU A 133 6.87 -4.11 15.26
C LEU A 133 8.37 -4.35 15.36
N GLN A 134 8.78 -4.92 16.49
CA GLN A 134 10.16 -5.23 16.82
C GLN A 134 10.27 -6.66 17.35
N GLY A 135 11.49 -7.20 17.37
CA GLY A 135 11.81 -8.46 18.05
C GLY A 135 10.97 -9.66 17.59
N GLU A 136 10.29 -10.32 18.54
CA GLU A 136 9.48 -11.51 18.25
C GLU A 136 8.26 -11.21 17.40
N ASP A 137 7.58 -10.08 17.62
CA ASP A 137 6.42 -9.68 16.82
C ASP A 137 6.81 -9.42 15.36
N ARG A 138 7.98 -8.80 15.09
CA ARG A 138 8.51 -8.65 13.72
C ARG A 138 8.62 -10.01 13.01
N ARG A 139 9.24 -11.01 13.65
CA ARG A 139 9.38 -12.37 13.08
C ARG A 139 8.04 -13.07 12.92
N ARG A 140 7.17 -12.95 13.93
CA ARG A 140 5.85 -13.58 13.92
C ARG A 140 4.99 -13.03 12.79
N LEU A 141 5.00 -11.72 12.53
CA LEU A 141 4.19 -11.13 11.45
C LEU A 141 4.61 -11.70 10.09
N ARG A 142 5.92 -11.76 9.82
CA ARG A 142 6.42 -12.36 8.57
C ARG A 142 5.99 -13.81 8.42
N SER A 143 6.10 -14.59 9.50
CA SER A 143 5.68 -15.99 9.53
C SER A 143 4.18 -16.16 9.27
N ASP A 144 3.34 -15.35 9.92
CA ASP A 144 1.89 -15.40 9.76
C ASP A 144 1.50 -14.98 8.34
N MET A 145 2.06 -13.87 7.82
CA MET A 145 1.80 -13.46 6.43
C MET A 145 2.18 -14.52 5.40
N ALA A 146 3.25 -15.29 5.63
CA ALA A 146 3.66 -16.38 4.75
C ALA A 146 2.81 -17.67 4.89
N SER A 147 2.02 -17.80 5.96
CA SER A 147 1.32 -19.05 6.31
C SER A 147 -0.19 -19.00 6.11
N TYR A 148 -0.79 -17.81 6.17
CA TYR A 148 -2.24 -17.63 6.05
C TYR A 148 -2.64 -17.15 4.65
N GLU A 149 -3.93 -17.30 4.33
CA GLU A 149 -4.49 -16.96 3.01
C GLU A 149 -4.97 -15.51 2.93
N ALA A 150 -5.36 -14.92 4.05
CA ALA A 150 -5.82 -13.55 4.12
C ALA A 150 -5.52 -12.93 5.49
N VAL A 151 -5.47 -11.60 5.53
CA VAL A 151 -5.44 -10.80 6.75
C VAL A 151 -6.58 -9.78 6.73
N GLY A 152 -7.28 -9.65 7.85
CA GLY A 152 -8.36 -8.70 8.08
C GLY A 152 -8.02 -7.72 9.20
N PHE A 153 -8.47 -6.48 9.07
CA PHE A 153 -8.33 -5.42 10.04
C PHE A 153 -9.71 -4.93 10.49
N HIS A 154 -10.01 -5.10 11.77
CA HIS A 154 -11.34 -4.82 12.33
C HIS A 154 -11.29 -3.73 13.39
N HIS A 155 -12.37 -2.95 13.49
CA HIS A 155 -12.67 -2.13 14.66
C HIS A 155 -14.02 -2.57 15.23
N GLY A 156 -13.99 -3.25 16.38
CA GLY A 156 -15.16 -3.96 16.88
C GLY A 156 -15.63 -5.01 15.86
N GLU A 157 -16.90 -4.96 15.48
CA GLU A 157 -17.49 -5.86 14.47
C GLU A 157 -17.27 -5.38 13.03
N THR A 158 -16.75 -4.17 12.83
CA THR A 158 -16.60 -3.55 11.50
C THR A 158 -15.27 -3.96 10.87
N LEU A 159 -15.32 -4.62 9.71
CA LEU A 159 -14.16 -4.86 8.86
C LEU A 159 -13.79 -3.57 8.11
N LEU A 160 -12.57 -3.06 8.34
CA LEU A 160 -12.07 -1.81 7.74
C LEU A 160 -11.21 -2.05 6.50
N ALA A 161 -10.49 -3.17 6.48
CA ALA A 161 -9.69 -3.60 5.35
C ALA A 161 -9.46 -5.11 5.43
N ALA A 162 -9.35 -5.74 4.26
CA ALA A 162 -8.89 -7.11 4.13
C ALA A 162 -7.86 -7.16 3.01
N PHE A 163 -7.00 -8.17 3.03
CA PHE A 163 -6.03 -8.41 1.96
C PHE A 163 -5.87 -9.90 1.75
N PRO A 164 -5.95 -10.41 0.50
CA PRO A 164 -5.49 -11.76 0.21
C PRO A 164 -3.97 -11.80 0.37
N LEU A 165 -3.44 -12.89 0.89
CA LEU A 165 -2.00 -13.10 1.07
C LEU A 165 -1.43 -13.99 -0.05
N ASN A 166 -2.05 -13.94 -1.24
CA ASN A 166 -1.57 -14.64 -2.42
C ASN A 166 -0.13 -14.18 -2.75
N GLY A 167 0.80 -15.13 -2.83
CA GLY A 167 2.21 -14.83 -3.09
C GLY A 167 2.96 -14.18 -1.91
N ALA A 168 2.34 -14.08 -0.72
CA ALA A 168 3.00 -13.50 0.45
C ALA A 168 4.21 -14.34 0.91
N LYS A 169 4.13 -15.67 0.80
CA LYS A 169 5.24 -16.56 1.13
C LYS A 169 6.48 -16.27 0.29
N GLU A 170 6.30 -16.18 -1.03
CA GLU A 170 7.37 -15.84 -1.98
C GLU A 170 7.85 -14.39 -1.76
N GLY A 171 6.93 -13.47 -1.48
CA GLY A 171 7.25 -12.07 -1.17
C GLY A 171 8.09 -11.91 0.09
N ILE A 172 7.79 -12.65 1.17
CA ILE A 172 8.56 -12.67 2.41
C ILE A 172 9.95 -13.26 2.17
N ALA A 173 10.06 -14.35 1.42
CA ALA A 173 11.37 -14.92 1.06
C ALA A 173 12.22 -13.91 0.27
N ALA A 174 11.64 -13.24 -0.73
CA ALA A 174 12.33 -12.20 -1.49
C ALA A 174 12.67 -10.95 -0.65
N LEU A 175 11.83 -10.59 0.32
CA LEU A 175 12.12 -9.53 1.29
C LEU A 175 13.35 -9.89 2.14
N GLU A 176 13.41 -11.12 2.65
CA GLU A 176 14.54 -11.62 3.44
C GLU A 176 15.85 -11.68 2.63
N GLU A 177 15.79 -12.14 1.37
CA GLU A 177 16.92 -12.10 0.45
C GLU A 177 17.41 -10.65 0.19
N CYS A 178 16.47 -9.72 0.03
CA CYS A 178 16.79 -8.30 -0.12
C CYS A 178 17.51 -7.76 1.12
N LEU A 179 17.01 -8.04 2.33
CA LEU A 179 17.62 -7.58 3.58
C LEU A 179 19.03 -8.15 3.77
N ALA A 180 19.23 -9.44 3.49
CA ALA A 180 20.53 -10.10 3.58
C ALA A 180 21.58 -9.55 2.59
N SER A 181 21.14 -8.82 1.55
CA SER A 181 22.06 -8.23 0.57
C SER A 181 22.67 -6.89 1.02
N PHE A 182 22.31 -6.40 2.21
CA PHE A 182 22.94 -5.25 2.86
C PHE A 182 24.09 -5.63 3.80
N ASP A 183 24.38 -6.92 3.96
CA ASP A 183 25.49 -7.47 4.76
C ASP A 183 26.86 -7.32 4.08
#